data_AF-Q6AQE4-F1
#
_entry.id   AF-Q6AQE4-F1
#
_cell.length_a   1.000
_cell.length_b   1.000
_cell.length_c   1.000
_cell.angle_alpha   90.00
_cell.angle_beta   90.00
_cell.angle_gamma   90.00
#
_symmetry.space_group_name_H-M   'P 1'
#
loop_
_entity.id
_entity.type
_entity.pdbx_description
1 polymer ?
#
loop_
_entity_poly.entity_id
_entity_poly.type
_entity_poly.pdbx_seq_one_letter_code
_entity_poly.pdbx_strand_id
1 'polypeptide(L)'
;MRAMCCGCRQFVAAAYHYTLSGKTFKIYGPMNTDNIKQEFVVPPLQPLRVTEGWLMLYNSALYEIDPLSEVISEAERWWLCKEDMLQMRHDARNRMLDLGWCREGDLENGNYMLVLHEGDCTGKLLYEKLSTSRLEIVSEIEKILLLVTEGKL
;
A
#
# COMPACT_ATOMS: atom_id res chain seq x y z
N MET A 1 -3.27 -2.99 56.76
CA MET A 1 -3.25 -3.03 55.29
C MET A 1 -4.34 -2.11 54.77
N ARG A 2 -3.97 -0.94 54.26
CA ARG A 2 -4.88 0.02 53.64
C ARG A 2 -4.87 -0.19 52.13
N ALA A 3 -6.05 -0.25 51.54
CA ALA A 3 -6.27 -0.09 50.11
C ALA A 3 -5.86 1.31 49.65
N MET A 4 -5.36 1.43 48.42
CA MET A 4 -5.36 2.67 47.64
C MET A 4 -5.77 2.35 46.20
N CYS A 5 -6.85 2.99 45.78
CA CYS A 5 -7.26 3.22 44.39
C CYS A 5 -6.35 4.28 43.72
N CYS A 6 -6.03 4.10 42.43
CA CYS A 6 -5.94 5.14 41.38
C CYS A 6 -5.35 4.48 40.10
N GLY A 7 -5.86 4.62 38.88
CA GLY A 7 -6.94 5.46 38.39
C GLY A 7 -7.37 5.02 36.99
N CYS A 8 -8.64 5.22 36.71
CA CYS A 8 -9.25 5.09 35.40
C CYS A 8 -8.62 6.13 34.46
N ARG A 9 -7.84 5.71 33.44
CA ARG A 9 -7.43 6.65 32.38
C ARG A 9 -8.64 6.89 31.50
N GLN A 10 -9.25 8.07 31.63
CA GLN A 10 -10.19 8.58 30.64
C GLN A 10 -9.43 8.74 29.31
N PHE A 11 -9.71 7.89 28.34
CA PHE A 11 -9.31 8.12 26.95
C PHE A 11 -10.19 9.25 26.42
N VAL A 12 -9.64 10.45 26.35
CA VAL A 12 -10.30 11.57 25.69
C VAL A 12 -10.05 11.41 24.19
N ALA A 13 -11.09 11.09 23.42
CA ALA A 13 -10.98 11.05 21.97
C ALA A 13 -10.88 12.49 21.45
N ALA A 14 -9.71 12.87 20.92
CA ALA A 14 -9.55 14.11 20.18
C ALA A 14 -9.71 13.84 18.68
N ALA A 15 -10.47 14.71 17.99
CA ALA A 15 -10.59 14.70 16.54
C ALA A 15 -9.44 15.51 15.94
N TYR A 16 -8.57 14.86 15.19
CA TYR A 16 -7.58 15.58 14.39
C TYR A 16 -8.18 15.95 13.04
N HIS A 17 -7.94 17.19 12.60
CA HIS A 17 -8.20 17.60 11.23
C HIS A 17 -6.87 17.63 10.50
N TYR A 18 -6.74 16.84 9.44
CA TYR A 18 -5.58 16.90 8.55
C TYR A 18 -6.04 17.22 7.15
N THR A 19 -5.24 18.02 6.43
CA THR A 19 -5.57 18.51 5.10
C THR A 19 -4.64 17.87 4.08
N LEU A 20 -5.18 17.03 3.20
CA LEU A 20 -4.47 16.41 2.08
C LEU A 20 -5.07 16.94 0.78
N SER A 21 -4.26 17.59 -0.06
CA SER A 21 -4.71 18.11 -1.36
C SER A 21 -6.00 18.96 -1.27
N GLY A 22 -6.08 19.79 -0.23
CA GLY A 22 -7.25 20.66 0.03
C GLY A 22 -8.49 19.97 0.64
N LYS A 23 -8.44 18.66 0.96
CA LYS A 23 -9.52 17.94 1.63
C LYS A 23 -9.17 17.61 3.08
N THR A 24 -10.11 17.88 3.99
CA THR A 24 -9.93 17.64 5.43
C THR A 24 -10.55 16.33 5.85
N PHE A 25 -9.78 15.51 6.57
CA PHE A 25 -10.23 14.22 7.11
C PHE A 25 -10.13 14.23 8.64
N LYS A 26 -10.98 13.42 9.30
CA LYS A 26 -11.04 13.28 10.77
C LYS A 26 -10.66 11.87 11.21
N ILE A 27 -9.62 11.76 12.04
CA ILE A 27 -9.27 10.50 12.74
C ILE A 27 -9.36 10.71 14.25
N TYR A 28 -9.73 9.65 14.97
CA TYR A 28 -9.83 9.61 16.43
C TYR A 28 -8.84 8.59 16.98
N GLY A 29 -7.97 9.00 17.91
CA GLY A 29 -7.01 8.13 18.58
C GLY A 29 -6.54 8.73 19.93
N PRO A 30 -6.02 7.90 20.86
CA PRO A 30 -5.61 8.36 22.19
C PRO A 30 -4.26 9.11 22.16
N MET A 31 -4.20 10.29 22.81
CA MET A 31 -3.01 11.17 22.87
C MET A 31 -2.00 10.78 23.97
N ASN A 32 -0.71 10.86 23.65
CA ASN A 32 0.37 11.21 24.58
C ASN A 32 0.85 12.64 24.24
N THR A 33 0.99 13.53 25.23
CA THR A 33 1.02 15.00 25.04
C THR A 33 2.40 15.62 24.86
N ASP A 34 3.45 14.85 24.67
CA ASP A 34 4.79 15.38 24.48
C ASP A 34 5.17 15.39 23.00
N ASN A 35 5.07 16.57 22.38
CA ASN A 35 5.85 17.04 21.23
C ASN A 35 5.94 16.15 19.97
N ILE A 36 5.13 16.49 18.95
CA ILE A 36 5.55 17.07 17.65
C ILE A 36 4.33 16.97 16.71
N LYS A 37 4.01 18.06 16.01
CA LYS A 37 3.17 18.02 14.81
C LYS A 37 3.92 17.18 13.77
N GLN A 38 3.79 15.86 13.83
CA GLN A 38 4.38 14.98 12.83
C GLN A 38 3.49 15.11 11.60
N GLU A 39 3.87 16.03 10.70
CA GLU A 39 3.27 16.09 9.38
C GLU A 39 3.57 14.77 8.68
N PHE A 40 2.52 14.00 8.38
CA PHE A 40 2.63 12.82 7.54
C PHE A 40 3.02 13.28 6.13
N VAL A 41 4.28 13.05 5.76
CA VAL A 41 4.76 13.29 4.41
C VAL A 41 4.50 12.02 3.61
N VAL A 42 3.52 12.09 2.69
CA VAL A 42 3.26 10.99 1.76
C VAL A 42 4.51 10.81 0.88
N PRO A 43 5.13 9.61 0.88
CA PRO A 43 6.28 9.35 0.02
C PRO A 43 5.92 9.51 -1.46
N PRO A 44 6.88 9.78 -2.35
CA PRO A 44 6.62 9.78 -3.79
C PRO A 44 6.22 8.38 -4.27
N LEU A 45 5.39 8.31 -5.31
CA LEU A 45 5.05 7.05 -5.97
C LEU A 45 6.28 6.47 -6.66
N GLN A 46 6.39 5.15 -6.66
CA GLN A 46 7.43 4.42 -7.35
C GLN A 46 7.33 4.65 -8.86
N PRO A 47 8.37 5.18 -9.53
CA PRO A 47 8.39 5.23 -10.98
C PRO A 47 8.46 3.82 -11.57
N LEU A 48 7.70 3.60 -12.65
CA LEU A 48 7.65 2.35 -13.41
C LEU A 48 7.89 2.62 -14.90
N ARG A 49 8.64 1.75 -15.57
CA ARG A 49 8.74 1.72 -17.03
C ARG A 49 7.55 0.96 -17.62
N VAL A 50 6.51 1.71 -17.98
CA VAL A 50 5.30 1.16 -18.59
C VAL A 50 5.46 1.08 -20.10
N THR A 51 5.25 -0.12 -20.66
CA THR A 51 5.25 -0.35 -22.11
C THR A 51 3.90 0.02 -22.75
N GLU A 52 3.86 0.11 -24.08
CA GLU A 52 2.63 0.45 -24.80
C GLU A 52 1.47 -0.52 -24.54
N GLY A 53 0.24 -0.05 -24.71
CA GLY A 53 -0.97 -0.86 -24.57
C GLY A 53 -1.47 -1.06 -23.13
N TRP A 54 -0.68 -0.69 -22.12
CA TRP A 54 -1.10 -0.73 -20.72
C TRP A 54 -1.84 0.54 -20.29
N LEU A 55 -2.99 0.34 -19.64
CA LEU A 55 -3.80 1.38 -19.00
C LEU A 55 -3.70 1.22 -17.49
N MET A 56 -3.36 2.30 -16.80
CA MET A 56 -3.37 2.35 -15.34
C MET A 56 -4.80 2.60 -14.84
N LEU A 57 -5.35 1.68 -14.06
CA LEU A 57 -6.69 1.81 -13.47
C LEU A 57 -6.63 2.56 -12.15
N TYR A 58 -5.67 2.18 -11.29
CA TYR A 58 -5.30 2.94 -10.11
C TYR A 58 -3.84 2.71 -9.73
N ASN A 59 -3.27 3.70 -9.03
CA ASN A 59 -1.97 3.63 -8.36
C ASN A 59 -2.07 4.46 -7.07
N SER A 60 -2.38 3.79 -5.97
CA SER A 60 -2.77 4.41 -4.70
C SER A 60 -1.77 4.19 -3.58
N ALA A 61 -0.89 3.19 -3.71
CA ALA A 61 0.01 2.85 -2.60
C ALA A 61 1.38 2.26 -3.00
N LEU A 62 1.74 2.13 -4.28
CA LEU A 62 3.10 1.70 -4.64
C LEU A 62 4.08 2.89 -4.54
N TYR A 63 4.69 3.04 -3.36
CA TYR A 63 5.58 4.14 -3.02
C TYR A 63 7.06 3.80 -3.19
N GLU A 64 7.91 4.82 -3.35
CA GLU A 64 9.37 4.70 -3.43
C GLU A 64 10.01 4.53 -2.03
N ILE A 65 9.46 3.63 -1.21
CA ILE A 65 9.91 3.36 0.15
C ILE A 65 9.78 1.86 0.45
N ASP A 66 10.75 1.31 1.17
CA ASP A 66 10.71 -0.10 1.54
C ASP A 66 9.81 -0.31 2.78
N PRO A 67 9.01 -1.39 2.84
CA PRO A 67 8.02 -1.63 3.88
C PRO A 67 8.67 -2.15 5.18
N LEU A 68 9.52 -1.32 5.80
CA LEU A 68 10.31 -1.66 6.98
C LEU A 68 9.76 -0.96 8.22
N SER A 69 9.69 -1.67 9.35
CA SER A 69 9.16 -1.13 10.62
C SER A 69 10.04 -0.05 11.24
N GLU A 70 11.33 0.01 10.87
CA GLU A 70 12.22 1.10 11.28
C GLU A 70 11.95 2.41 10.52
N VAL A 71 11.27 2.33 9.38
CA VAL A 71 11.03 3.45 8.46
C VAL A 71 9.57 3.91 8.51
N ILE A 72 8.63 2.98 8.65
CA ILE A 72 7.20 3.23 8.64
C ILE A 72 6.65 3.15 10.06
N SER A 73 6.01 4.21 10.54
CA SER A 73 5.37 4.20 11.84
C SER A 73 4.05 3.42 11.85
N GLU A 74 3.60 3.06 13.06
CA GLU A 74 2.35 2.31 13.25
C GLU A 74 1.12 3.01 12.65
N ALA A 75 1.08 4.35 12.67
CA ALA A 75 -0.01 5.12 12.11
C ALA A 75 -0.01 5.10 10.58
N GLU A 76 1.17 4.97 9.96
CA GLU A 76 1.38 5.09 8.53
C GLU A 76 1.21 3.75 7.80
N ARG A 77 1.51 2.62 8.45
CA ARG A 77 1.44 1.29 7.83
C ARG A 77 0.07 0.97 7.22
N TRP A 78 -1.01 1.42 7.83
CA TRP A 78 -2.38 1.25 7.32
C TRP A 78 -2.66 2.06 6.05
N TRP A 79 -1.87 3.09 5.78
CA TRP A 79 -1.98 3.92 4.58
C TRP A 79 -1.03 3.48 3.47
N LEU A 80 0.12 2.92 3.84
CA LEU A 80 1.20 2.55 2.90
C LEU A 80 1.12 1.09 2.45
N CYS A 81 0.65 0.17 3.30
CA CYS A 81 0.66 -1.28 3.04
C CYS A 81 -0.77 -1.81 2.92
N LYS A 82 -1.40 -1.53 1.77
CA LYS A 82 -2.81 -1.84 1.47
C LYS A 82 -2.96 -3.00 0.50
N GLU A 83 -4.10 -3.68 0.54
CA GLU A 83 -4.42 -4.76 -0.40
C GLU A 83 -4.58 -4.26 -1.85
N ASP A 84 -4.95 -3.00 -2.07
CA ASP A 84 -5.12 -2.41 -3.41
C ASP A 84 -4.08 -1.31 -3.68
N MET A 85 -2.89 -1.70 -4.15
CA MET A 85 -1.78 -0.75 -4.36
C MET A 85 -1.71 -0.21 -5.79
N LEU A 86 -1.81 -1.11 -6.78
CA LEU A 86 -1.68 -0.78 -8.20
C LEU A 86 -2.49 -1.79 -9.03
N GLN A 87 -3.23 -1.31 -10.02
CA GLN A 87 -3.87 -2.17 -11.02
C GLN A 87 -3.73 -1.57 -12.42
N MET A 88 -3.41 -2.43 -13.36
CA MET A 88 -3.20 -2.08 -14.76
C MET A 88 -3.87 -3.12 -15.65
N ARG A 89 -4.32 -2.71 -16.82
CA ARG A 89 -4.87 -3.63 -17.83
C ARG A 89 -4.26 -3.42 -19.20
N HIS A 90 -4.19 -4.49 -19.98
CA HIS A 90 -3.79 -4.46 -21.38
C HIS A 90 -4.93 -5.01 -22.24
N ASP A 91 -5.80 -4.12 -22.72
CA ASP A 91 -7.06 -4.50 -23.38
C ASP A 91 -6.86 -5.42 -24.60
N ALA A 92 -5.88 -5.11 -25.45
CA ALA A 92 -5.62 -5.90 -26.66
C ALA A 92 -5.09 -7.32 -26.40
N ARG A 93 -4.59 -7.59 -25.19
CA ARG A 93 -4.09 -8.92 -24.78
C ARG A 93 -5.03 -9.58 -23.78
N ASN A 94 -6.10 -8.91 -23.38
CA ASN A 94 -7.02 -9.35 -22.34
C ASN A 94 -6.26 -9.77 -21.07
N ARG A 95 -5.46 -8.84 -20.52
CA ARG A 95 -4.66 -9.06 -19.30
C ARG A 95 -4.93 -8.00 -18.25
N MET A 96 -4.98 -8.42 -16.99
CA MET A 96 -5.03 -7.53 -15.83
C MET A 96 -3.92 -7.87 -14.85
N LEU A 97 -3.08 -6.88 -14.55
CA LEU A 97 -2.03 -6.95 -13.54
C LEU A 97 -2.54 -6.23 -12.29
N ASP A 98 -2.41 -6.88 -11.15
CA ASP A 98 -2.87 -6.37 -9.87
C ASP A 98 -1.79 -6.58 -8.81
N LEU A 99 -1.60 -5.57 -7.96
CA LEU A 99 -0.60 -5.56 -6.91
C LEU A 99 -1.26 -5.09 -5.61
N GLY A 100 -1.05 -5.91 -4.58
CA GLY A 100 -1.47 -5.66 -3.22
C GLY A 100 -0.41 -5.96 -2.18
N TRP A 101 -0.68 -5.54 -0.95
CA TRP A 101 0.01 -6.01 0.24
C TRP A 101 -0.85 -7.06 0.96
N CYS A 102 -0.36 -8.29 1.08
CA CYS A 102 -1.00 -9.32 1.88
C CYS A 102 -0.89 -8.98 3.37
N ARG A 103 -2.00 -9.19 4.10
CA ARG A 103 -2.11 -8.86 5.54
C ARG A 103 -1.91 -7.37 5.76
N GLU A 104 -2.93 -6.60 5.38
CA GLU A 104 -2.93 -5.14 5.46
C GLU A 104 -2.35 -4.61 6.79
N GLY A 105 -1.39 -3.69 6.70
CA GLY A 105 -0.72 -3.08 7.85
C GLY A 105 0.23 -3.99 8.65
N ASP A 106 0.40 -5.26 8.30
CA ASP A 106 1.40 -6.16 8.90
C ASP A 106 2.75 -6.00 8.17
N LEU A 107 3.69 -5.27 8.76
CA LEU A 107 5.04 -5.08 8.22
C LEU A 107 5.97 -6.27 8.52
N GLU A 108 5.65 -7.10 9.52
CA GLU A 108 6.52 -8.20 9.96
C GLU A 108 6.27 -9.47 9.13
N ASN A 109 5.00 -9.76 8.83
CA ASN A 109 4.58 -10.97 8.13
C ASN A 109 3.82 -10.69 6.83
N GLY A 110 3.68 -9.42 6.46
CA GLY A 110 3.07 -9.03 5.19
C GLY A 110 4.09 -9.05 4.05
N ASN A 111 3.57 -9.09 2.84
CA ASN A 111 4.38 -9.13 1.62
C ASN A 111 3.56 -8.56 0.47
N TYR A 112 4.25 -8.01 -0.51
CA TYR A 112 3.65 -7.72 -1.79
C TYR A 112 3.15 -9.02 -2.43
N MET A 113 1.98 -8.94 -3.04
CA MET A 113 1.38 -9.97 -3.87
C MET A 113 1.06 -9.37 -5.23
N LEU A 114 1.83 -9.78 -6.23
CA LEU A 114 1.66 -9.40 -7.61
C LEU A 114 1.01 -10.55 -8.36
N VAL A 115 -0.10 -10.28 -9.04
CA VAL A 115 -0.83 -11.28 -9.82
C VAL A 115 -1.11 -10.76 -11.23
N LEU A 116 -1.15 -11.68 -12.19
CA LEU A 116 -1.60 -11.42 -13.55
C LEU A 116 -2.74 -12.38 -13.89
N HIS A 117 -3.87 -11.83 -14.30
CA HIS A 117 -5.03 -12.60 -14.74
C HIS A 117 -5.33 -12.37 -16.22
N GLU A 118 -5.95 -13.35 -16.85
CA GLU A 118 -6.63 -13.17 -18.13
C GLU A 118 -7.98 -12.48 -17.93
N GLY A 119 -8.24 -11.37 -18.63
CA GLY A 119 -9.46 -10.60 -18.45
C GLY A 119 -9.44 -9.75 -17.19
N ASP A 120 -10.06 -10.23 -16.12
CA ASP A 120 -10.25 -9.53 -14.84
C ASP A 120 -9.83 -10.40 -13.63
N CYS A 121 -10.10 -9.93 -12.41
CA CYS A 121 -9.75 -10.64 -11.16
C CYS A 121 -10.43 -12.01 -10.98
N THR A 122 -11.45 -12.33 -11.79
CA THR A 122 -12.13 -13.63 -11.77
C THR A 122 -11.62 -14.57 -12.87
N GLY A 123 -10.78 -14.06 -13.76
CA GLY A 123 -10.22 -14.82 -14.86
C GLY A 123 -9.11 -15.79 -14.44
N LYS A 124 -8.49 -16.41 -15.44
CA LYS A 124 -7.43 -17.39 -15.19
C LYS A 124 -6.19 -16.69 -14.63
N LEU A 125 -5.68 -17.16 -13.49
CA LEU A 125 -4.38 -16.76 -12.97
C LEU A 125 -3.27 -17.26 -13.91
N LEU A 126 -2.48 -16.32 -14.43
CA LEU A 126 -1.38 -16.58 -15.37
C LEU A 126 -0.01 -16.46 -14.68
N TYR A 127 0.08 -15.61 -13.67
CA TYR A 127 1.31 -15.38 -12.92
C TYR A 127 1.00 -14.92 -11.50
N GLU A 128 1.82 -15.34 -10.54
CA GLU A 128 1.79 -14.89 -9.15
C GLU A 128 3.21 -14.74 -8.63
N LYS A 129 3.44 -13.68 -7.86
CA LYS A 129 4.70 -13.45 -7.14
C LYS A 129 4.44 -12.83 -5.78
N LEU A 130 4.98 -13.48 -4.75
CA LEU A 130 5.11 -12.92 -3.41
C LEU A 130 6.54 -12.40 -3.21
N SER A 131 6.68 -11.24 -2.57
CA SER A 131 7.98 -10.70 -2.15
C SER A 131 7.83 -9.65 -1.05
N THR A 132 8.84 -9.55 -0.19
CA THR A 132 8.98 -8.42 0.75
C THR A 132 9.80 -7.27 0.15
N SER A 133 10.45 -7.48 -1.00
CA SER A 133 11.31 -6.50 -1.65
C SER A 133 10.54 -5.68 -2.68
N ARG A 134 10.45 -4.36 -2.44
CA ARG A 134 9.89 -3.40 -3.40
C ARG A 134 10.62 -3.48 -4.75
N LEU A 135 11.95 -3.52 -4.74
CA LEU A 135 12.74 -3.54 -5.97
C LEU A 135 12.54 -4.81 -6.79
N GLU A 136 12.37 -5.96 -6.13
CA GLU A 136 12.03 -7.21 -6.82
C GLU A 136 10.67 -7.11 -7.49
N ILE A 137 9.66 -6.57 -6.79
CA ILE A 137 8.32 -6.37 -7.34
C ILE A 137 8.32 -5.40 -8.51
N VAL A 138 9.05 -4.28 -8.41
CA VAL A 138 9.19 -3.32 -9.50
C VAL A 138 9.80 -3.99 -10.74
N SER A 139 10.87 -4.75 -10.55
CA SER A 139 11.51 -5.49 -11.63
C SER A 139 10.57 -6.52 -12.28
N GLU A 140 9.78 -7.23 -11.48
CA GLU A 140 8.84 -8.22 -11.98
C GLU A 140 7.65 -7.57 -12.69
N ILE A 141 7.13 -6.44 -12.21
CA ILE A 141 6.11 -5.66 -12.92
C ILE A 141 6.65 -5.27 -14.30
N GLU A 142 7.78 -4.57 -14.39
CA GLU A 142 8.32 -4.09 -15.67
C GLU A 142 8.56 -5.23 -16.67
N LYS A 143 9.03 -6.38 -16.17
CA LYS A 143 9.21 -7.61 -16.96
C LYS A 143 7.88 -8.16 -17.48
N ILE A 144 6.84 -8.25 -16.64
CA ILE A 144 5.52 -8.73 -17.06
C ILE A 144 4.92 -7.78 -18.10
N LEU A 145 5.01 -6.46 -17.87
CA LEU A 145 4.49 -5.46 -18.80
C LEU A 145 5.08 -5.68 -20.20
N LEU A 146 6.41 -5.87 -20.28
CA LEU A 146 7.10 -6.16 -21.53
C LEU A 146 6.66 -7.49 -22.16
N LEU A 147 6.63 -8.59 -21.39
CA LEU A 147 6.27 -9.91 -21.90
C LEU A 147 4.85 -9.96 -22.49
N VAL A 148 3.88 -9.32 -21.84
CA VAL A 148 2.50 -9.21 -22.34
C VAL A 148 2.44 -8.37 -23.63
N THR A 149 3.17 -7.25 -23.66
CA THR A 149 3.25 -6.39 -24.86
C THR A 149 3.76 -7.19 -26.05
N GLU A 150 4.83 -7.96 -25.85
CA GLU A 150 5.43 -8.86 -26.83
C GLU A 150 4.57 -10.10 -27.16
N GLY A 151 3.44 -10.31 -26.46
CA GLY A 151 2.55 -11.46 -26.66
C GLY A 151 3.13 -12.79 -26.18
N LYS A 152 4.10 -12.76 -25.27
CA LYS A 152 4.74 -13.94 -24.66
C LYS A 152 4.03 -14.41 -23.39
N LEU A 153 3.07 -13.63 -22.90
CA LEU A 153 2.26 -13.89 -21.71
C LEU A 153 0.83 -13.39 -21.89
#